data_AF-A0A843LSL4-F1
#
_entry.id   AF-A0A843LSL4-F1
#
_cell.length_a   1.000
_cell.length_b   1.000
_cell.length_c   1.000
_cell.angle_alpha   90.00
_cell.angle_beta   90.00
_cell.angle_gamma   90.00
#
_symmetry.space_group_name_H-M   'P 1'
#
loop_
_entity.id
_entity.type
_entity.pdbx_description
1 polymer ?
#
loop_
_entity_poly.entity_id
_entity_poly.type
_entity_poly.pdbx_seq_one_letter_code
_entity_poly.pdbx_strand_id
1 'polypeptide(L)'
;MHRRYNVLLLILLAVATIASGCMTPDEESAEMQPAPLTTATTPGEMQAAGGQLPAPTPPVPTRGEEVPRSLGFVDPATYRIPTPTPMPTMMRPPDDVRVSEKMVEYAVVSCDYPPRLLATEVYHIPFPYWAVDISATPMNEYPWLKIEIRDANDPNRVVEEIRYSKGELLSSIYVDNNTTEDDEARKAETLTIREGYDDYYFIIRSESLKTLDIRILVPEKYLV
;
A
#
# COMPACT_ATOMS: atom_id res chain seq x y z
N MET A 1 -24.41 10.37 47.13
CA MET A 1 -24.36 9.93 45.72
C MET A 1 -25.04 10.98 44.81
N HIS A 2 -24.36 12.03 44.34
CA HIS A 2 -25.03 13.12 43.60
C HIS A 2 -24.43 13.50 42.23
N ARG A 3 -23.21 13.08 41.90
CA ARG A 3 -22.56 13.49 40.62
C ARG A 3 -23.01 12.70 39.37
N ARG A 4 -23.73 11.58 39.54
CA ARG A 4 -24.18 10.73 38.41
C ARG A 4 -25.55 11.11 37.83
N TYR A 5 -26.44 11.74 38.61
CA TYR A 5 -27.78 12.12 38.15
C TYR A 5 -27.76 13.26 37.11
N ASN A 6 -26.86 14.24 37.27
CA ASN A 6 -26.78 15.39 36.36
C ASN A 6 -26.32 15.02 34.94
N VAL A 7 -25.62 13.89 34.75
CA VAL A 7 -25.20 13.42 33.42
C VAL A 7 -26.36 12.74 32.69
N LEU A 8 -27.15 11.93 33.40
CA LEU A 8 -28.35 11.29 32.85
C LEU A 8 -29.41 12.33 32.43
N LEU A 9 -29.55 13.42 33.19
CA LEU A 9 -30.50 14.49 32.86
C LEU A 9 -30.17 15.22 31.54
N LEU A 10 -28.88 15.34 31.21
CA LEU A 10 -28.43 15.99 29.96
C LEU A 10 -28.62 15.09 28.74
N ILE A 11 -28.44 13.77 28.88
CA ILE A 11 -28.64 12.81 27.78
C ILE A 11 -30.14 12.68 27.44
N LEU A 12 -31.02 12.72 28.44
CA LEU A 12 -32.47 12.67 28.23
C LEU A 12 -33.07 13.89 27.52
N LEU A 13 -32.35 15.02 27.45
CA LEU A 13 -32.82 16.24 26.79
C LEU A 13 -32.56 16.25 25.26
N ALA A 14 -31.74 15.33 24.75
CA ALA A 14 -31.32 15.29 23.34
C ALA A 14 -32.23 14.41 22.44
N VAL A 15 -33.27 13.79 22.99
CA VAL A 15 -34.13 12.79 22.29
C VAL A 15 -35.49 13.38 21.87
N ALA A 16 -35.67 14.70 21.98
CA ALA A 16 -36.93 15.39 21.67
C ALA A 16 -36.71 16.61 20.76
N THR A 17 -36.76 16.37 19.44
CA THR A 17 -36.88 17.28 18.26
C THR A 17 -36.08 16.65 17.11
N ILE A 18 -36.56 16.50 15.87
CA ILE A 18 -37.88 16.75 15.26
C ILE A 18 -38.33 15.48 14.52
N ALA A 19 -39.63 15.20 14.56
CA ALA A 19 -40.30 14.32 13.59
C ALA A 19 -41.42 15.09 12.89
N SER A 20 -41.36 15.22 11.56
CA SER A 20 -42.46 15.55 10.65
C SER A 20 -41.98 15.48 9.19
N GLY A 21 -42.84 15.11 8.24
CA GLY A 21 -42.53 15.25 6.81
C GLY A 21 -42.74 14.04 5.89
N CYS A 22 -43.82 13.27 6.04
CA CYS A 22 -44.25 12.35 4.97
C CYS A 22 -44.92 13.13 3.83
N MET A 23 -44.59 12.84 2.57
CA MET A 23 -45.53 12.75 1.44
C MET A 23 -44.86 12.10 0.21
N THR A 24 -45.47 11.05 -0.32
CA THR A 24 -45.48 10.73 -1.76
C THR A 24 -46.83 11.21 -2.33
N PRO A 25 -46.94 11.48 -3.65
CA PRO A 25 -47.27 10.41 -4.61
C PRO A 25 -46.44 10.43 -5.92
N ASP A 26 -46.22 9.25 -6.50
CA ASP A 26 -46.84 8.70 -7.73
C ASP A 26 -47.15 9.69 -8.90
N GLU A 27 -47.12 9.32 -10.19
CA GLU A 27 -47.09 7.99 -10.88
C GLU A 27 -45.74 7.79 -11.65
N GLU A 28 -45.51 7.15 -12.81
CA GLU A 28 -46.29 6.46 -13.88
C GLU A 28 -45.35 5.47 -14.65
N SER A 29 -45.80 4.83 -15.73
CA SER A 29 -45.21 3.71 -16.49
C SER A 29 -44.13 4.06 -17.54
N ALA A 30 -43.28 3.09 -17.89
CA ALA A 30 -43.34 2.38 -19.20
C ALA A 30 -42.11 1.49 -19.49
N GLU A 31 -42.35 0.27 -19.98
CA GLU A 31 -41.35 -0.69 -20.47
C GLU A 31 -41.45 -0.81 -22.00
N MET A 32 -40.33 -0.90 -22.74
CA MET A 32 -40.09 -1.88 -23.83
C MET A 32 -38.79 -1.63 -24.62
N GLN A 33 -38.17 -2.74 -25.05
CA GLN A 33 -37.17 -2.81 -26.12
C GLN A 33 -37.38 -4.13 -26.89
N PRO A 34 -37.39 -4.09 -28.24
CA PRO A 34 -36.50 -5.00 -28.97
C PRO A 34 -35.82 -4.37 -30.22
N ALA A 35 -34.74 -5.01 -30.65
CA ALA A 35 -33.99 -4.79 -31.90
C ALA A 35 -34.63 -5.61 -33.06
N PRO A 36 -33.99 -5.94 -34.22
CA PRO A 36 -32.65 -5.60 -34.74
C PRO A 36 -32.63 -5.21 -36.24
N LEU A 37 -31.45 -5.16 -36.87
CA LEU A 37 -31.27 -5.41 -38.31
C LEU A 37 -29.84 -5.90 -38.62
N THR A 38 -29.69 -6.70 -39.69
CA THR A 38 -28.47 -7.48 -40.00
C THR A 38 -28.18 -7.48 -41.51
N THR A 39 -26.90 -7.40 -41.89
CA THR A 39 -26.39 -7.94 -43.17
C THR A 39 -24.91 -8.31 -43.06
N ALA A 40 -24.47 -9.26 -43.89
CA ALA A 40 -23.09 -9.78 -43.89
C ALA A 40 -22.62 -10.08 -45.33
N THR A 41 -21.30 -10.14 -45.53
CA THR A 41 -20.66 -10.66 -46.75
C THR A 41 -19.29 -11.26 -46.41
N THR A 42 -18.81 -12.19 -47.26
CA THR A 42 -17.84 -13.23 -46.87
C THR A 42 -16.56 -13.22 -47.76
N PRO A 43 -15.65 -14.22 -47.78
CA PRO A 43 -14.22 -13.95 -47.60
C PRO A 43 -13.36 -14.03 -48.88
N GLY A 44 -12.07 -13.69 -48.74
CA GLY A 44 -11.02 -13.98 -49.73
C GLY A 44 -9.81 -14.65 -49.07
N GLU A 45 -9.30 -15.72 -49.69
CA GLU A 45 -8.22 -16.58 -49.18
C GLU A 45 -7.04 -16.59 -50.16
N MET A 46 -5.79 -16.49 -49.66
CA MET A 46 -4.68 -17.39 -50.06
C MET A 46 -3.32 -17.10 -49.39
N GLN A 47 -2.83 -18.15 -48.72
CA GLN A 47 -1.43 -18.63 -48.66
C GLN A 47 -0.29 -17.78 -48.05
N ALA A 48 0.73 -18.48 -47.56
CA ALA A 48 1.92 -17.94 -46.91
C ALA A 48 3.17 -18.79 -47.23
N ALA A 49 4.33 -18.14 -47.40
CA ALA A 49 5.67 -18.74 -47.35
C ALA A 49 6.74 -17.65 -47.24
N GLY A 50 7.79 -17.85 -46.43
CA GLY A 50 8.94 -16.93 -46.33
C GLY A 50 9.59 -16.93 -44.95
N GLY A 51 10.89 -17.22 -44.88
CA GLY A 51 11.61 -17.45 -43.62
C GLY A 51 11.82 -16.20 -42.76
N GLN A 52 11.90 -16.40 -41.44
CA GLN A 52 12.17 -15.35 -40.46
C GLN A 52 13.65 -14.92 -40.51
N LEU A 53 13.94 -13.80 -41.18
CA LEU A 53 14.94 -12.85 -40.67
C LEU A 53 14.29 -11.97 -39.60
N PRO A 54 15.06 -11.39 -38.65
CA PRO A 54 14.57 -10.29 -37.83
C PRO A 54 14.15 -9.13 -38.74
N ALA A 55 13.03 -8.49 -38.43
CA ALA A 55 12.54 -7.36 -39.21
C ALA A 55 13.56 -6.21 -39.20
N PRO A 56 13.93 -5.63 -40.36
CA PRO A 56 14.88 -4.53 -40.40
C PRO A 56 14.33 -3.32 -39.66
N THR A 57 15.13 -2.74 -38.76
CA THR A 57 14.76 -1.52 -38.03
C THR A 57 14.36 -0.42 -39.01
N PRO A 58 13.14 0.14 -38.94
CA PRO A 58 12.74 1.22 -39.83
C PRO A 58 13.70 2.41 -39.73
N PRO A 59 14.09 3.05 -40.85
CA PRO A 59 14.98 4.19 -40.81
C PRO A 59 14.32 5.33 -40.00
N VAL A 60 15.07 5.89 -39.04
CA VAL A 60 14.59 7.02 -38.23
C VAL A 60 14.23 8.17 -39.18
N PRO A 61 12.99 8.68 -39.16
CA PRO A 61 12.58 9.72 -40.10
C PRO A 61 13.36 11.01 -39.80
N THR A 62 14.12 11.48 -40.80
CA THR A 62 14.83 12.75 -40.72
C THR A 62 13.88 13.88 -40.33
N ARG A 63 14.27 14.69 -39.34
CA ARG A 63 13.45 15.79 -38.82
C ARG A 63 13.40 16.96 -39.81
N GLY A 64 12.56 16.83 -40.84
CA GLY A 64 12.32 17.82 -41.86
C GLY A 64 10.85 17.85 -42.29
N GLU A 65 10.42 19.06 -42.65
CA GLU A 65 9.07 19.46 -43.09
C GLU A 65 7.98 19.47 -42.00
N GLU A 66 7.28 20.60 -41.89
CA GLU A 66 6.28 20.92 -40.86
C GLU A 66 4.89 20.33 -41.17
N VAL A 67 4.84 19.20 -41.88
CA VAL A 67 3.60 18.54 -42.28
C VAL A 67 3.22 17.47 -41.25
N PRO A 68 2.05 17.57 -40.58
CA PRO A 68 1.57 16.53 -39.66
C PRO A 68 1.41 15.19 -40.39
N ARG A 69 2.26 14.21 -40.07
CA ARG A 69 2.18 12.88 -40.66
C ARG A 69 1.06 12.09 -39.98
N SER A 70 0.16 11.51 -40.78
CA SER A 70 -0.87 10.61 -40.25
C SER A 70 -0.22 9.37 -39.63
N LEU A 71 -0.55 9.11 -38.36
CA LEU A 71 -0.10 7.92 -37.64
C LEU A 71 -1.24 6.89 -37.65
N GLY A 72 -1.01 5.76 -38.32
CA GLY A 72 -1.91 4.61 -38.23
C GLY A 72 -1.63 3.81 -36.95
N PHE A 73 -2.66 3.57 -36.15
CA PHE A 73 -2.57 2.60 -35.06
C PHE A 73 -2.49 1.19 -35.65
N VAL A 74 -1.35 0.53 -35.47
CA VAL A 74 -1.13 -0.86 -35.89
C VAL A 74 -1.69 -1.78 -34.79
N ASP A 75 -2.45 -2.81 -35.17
CA ASP A 75 -2.92 -3.83 -34.24
C ASP A 75 -1.71 -4.53 -33.57
N PRO A 76 -1.57 -4.52 -32.23
CA PRO A 76 -0.46 -5.17 -31.55
C PRO A 76 -0.36 -6.68 -31.81
N ALA A 77 -1.47 -7.35 -32.18
CA ALA A 77 -1.45 -8.77 -32.58
C ALA A 77 -0.55 -9.02 -33.81
N THR A 78 -0.38 -8.02 -34.68
CA THR A 78 0.55 -8.05 -35.84
C THR A 78 1.97 -8.41 -35.43
N TYR A 79 2.43 -7.92 -34.28
CA TYR A 79 3.80 -8.12 -33.81
C TYR A 79 4.02 -9.44 -33.07
N ARG A 80 2.94 -10.18 -32.75
CA ARG A 80 2.95 -11.44 -31.97
C ARG A 80 3.79 -11.35 -30.69
N ILE A 81 3.81 -10.17 -30.07
CA ILE A 81 4.41 -9.99 -28.74
C ILE A 81 3.63 -10.90 -27.79
N PRO A 82 4.30 -11.78 -27.01
CA PRO A 82 3.59 -12.61 -26.05
C PRO A 82 2.94 -11.69 -25.01
N THR A 83 1.62 -11.63 -25.00
CA THR A 83 0.86 -10.93 -23.96
C THR A 83 1.34 -11.47 -22.61
N PRO A 84 1.88 -10.64 -21.71
CA PRO A 84 2.29 -11.12 -20.40
C PRO A 84 1.07 -11.71 -19.71
N THR A 85 1.18 -12.96 -19.24
CA THR A 85 0.10 -13.63 -18.51
C THR A 85 -0.34 -12.72 -17.37
N PRO A 86 -1.62 -12.31 -17.29
CA PRO A 86 -2.07 -11.42 -16.22
C PRO A 86 -1.86 -12.15 -14.90
N MET A 87 -0.92 -11.65 -14.09
CA MET A 87 -0.83 -12.05 -12.70
C MET A 87 -2.14 -11.65 -12.02
N PRO A 88 -2.77 -12.53 -11.22
CA PRO A 88 -4.00 -12.19 -10.53
C PRO A 88 -3.70 -11.16 -9.43
N THR A 89 -3.91 -9.87 -9.73
CA THR A 89 -3.96 -8.82 -8.72
C THR A 89 -5.05 -9.17 -7.71
N MET A 90 -4.65 -9.56 -6.51
CA MET A 90 -5.59 -9.90 -5.44
C MET A 90 -6.22 -8.63 -4.87
N MET A 91 -7.25 -8.11 -5.56
CA MET A 91 -8.05 -6.97 -5.11
C MET A 91 -8.92 -7.27 -3.89
N ARG A 92 -8.98 -8.53 -3.43
CA ARG A 92 -9.71 -8.95 -2.23
C ARG A 92 -9.14 -10.27 -1.68
N PRO A 93 -8.97 -10.43 -0.36
CA PRO A 93 -8.72 -11.73 0.25
C PRO A 93 -9.89 -12.72 0.04
N PRO A 94 -9.64 -14.03 -0.06
CA PRO A 94 -10.65 -15.05 0.21
C PRO A 94 -11.32 -14.87 1.60
N ASP A 95 -12.50 -15.43 1.81
CA ASP A 95 -13.23 -15.24 3.09
C ASP A 95 -12.78 -16.20 4.22
N ASP A 96 -12.00 -17.25 3.92
CA ASP A 96 -11.42 -18.21 4.90
C ASP A 96 -9.89 -18.30 4.79
N VAL A 97 -9.23 -17.13 4.82
CA VAL A 97 -7.76 -17.08 4.75
C VAL A 97 -7.16 -17.47 6.10
N ARG A 98 -6.73 -18.72 6.20
CA ARG A 98 -5.67 -19.09 7.14
C ARG A 98 -4.35 -18.53 6.62
N VAL A 99 -3.62 -17.81 7.46
CA VAL A 99 -2.33 -17.20 7.08
C VAL A 99 -1.20 -17.95 7.81
N SER A 100 -0.01 -18.02 7.21
CA SER A 100 1.17 -18.56 7.89
C SER A 100 1.55 -17.72 9.11
N GLU A 101 1.77 -18.37 10.26
CA GLU A 101 2.38 -17.74 11.45
C GLU A 101 3.84 -17.35 11.20
N LYS A 102 4.51 -18.00 10.25
CA LYS A 102 5.88 -17.67 9.84
C LYS A 102 5.87 -16.42 8.96
N MET A 103 6.43 -15.34 9.49
CA MET A 103 6.80 -14.15 8.74
C MET A 103 8.10 -14.34 7.93
N VAL A 104 8.25 -13.58 6.86
CA VAL A 104 9.46 -13.46 6.01
C VAL A 104 9.73 -11.98 5.72
N GLU A 105 11.00 -11.65 5.46
CA GLU A 105 11.42 -10.29 5.10
C GLU A 105 10.88 -9.90 3.72
N TYR A 106 10.26 -8.73 3.63
CA TYR A 106 9.67 -8.17 2.40
C TYR A 106 10.49 -6.98 1.87
N ALA A 107 10.86 -6.06 2.77
CA ALA A 107 11.70 -4.90 2.47
C ALA A 107 12.52 -4.51 3.71
N VAL A 108 13.66 -3.84 3.50
CA VAL A 108 14.56 -3.41 4.58
C VAL A 108 14.99 -1.97 4.34
N VAL A 109 14.87 -1.14 5.38
CA VAL A 109 15.39 0.23 5.43
C VAL A 109 16.38 0.32 6.58
N SER A 110 17.67 0.24 6.25
CA SER A 110 18.78 0.42 7.19
C SER A 110 19.47 1.76 6.93
N CYS A 111 19.78 2.51 7.99
CA CYS A 111 20.41 3.82 7.90
C CYS A 111 21.40 4.05 9.06
N ASP A 112 22.67 4.23 8.73
CA ASP A 112 23.70 4.74 9.64
C ASP A 112 23.54 6.26 9.80
N TYR A 113 23.62 6.74 11.04
CA TYR A 113 23.48 8.15 11.44
C TYR A 113 22.25 8.85 10.80
N PRO A 114 21.03 8.33 11.00
CA PRO A 114 19.84 8.80 10.29
C PRO A 114 19.57 10.29 10.55
N PRO A 115 19.29 11.08 9.50
CA PRO A 115 19.00 12.50 9.63
C PRO A 115 17.65 12.73 10.34
N ARG A 116 17.43 13.95 10.82
CA ARG A 116 16.29 14.29 11.70
C ARG A 116 14.90 14.01 11.11
N LEU A 117 14.81 13.92 9.79
CA LEU A 117 13.61 13.54 9.04
C LEU A 117 14.05 12.66 7.87
N LEU A 118 13.40 11.51 7.74
CA LEU A 118 13.44 10.63 6.56
C LEU A 118 12.00 10.34 6.12
N ALA A 119 11.85 10.07 4.82
CA ALA A 119 10.69 9.44 4.24
C ALA A 119 11.18 8.23 3.43
N THR A 120 10.47 7.10 3.49
CA THR A 120 10.75 5.95 2.62
C THR A 120 10.13 6.15 1.24
N GLU A 121 10.42 5.21 0.33
CA GLU A 121 9.54 4.94 -0.80
C GLU A 121 8.18 4.38 -0.32
N VAL A 122 7.29 4.12 -1.29
CA VAL A 122 5.97 3.53 -1.06
C VAL A 122 6.05 2.01 -1.25
N TYR A 123 5.55 1.26 -0.28
CA TYR A 123 5.51 -0.20 -0.27
C TYR A 123 4.07 -0.70 -0.43
N HIS A 124 3.80 -1.42 -1.51
CA HIS A 124 2.53 -2.13 -1.70
C HIS A 124 2.53 -3.41 -0.86
N ILE A 125 1.63 -3.54 0.13
CA ILE A 125 1.60 -4.71 1.02
C ILE A 125 0.43 -5.64 0.64
N PRO A 126 0.64 -6.72 -0.14
CA PRO A 126 -0.43 -7.56 -0.69
C PRO A 126 -0.94 -8.61 0.30
N PHE A 127 -1.05 -8.26 1.59
CA PHE A 127 -1.42 -9.16 2.69
C PHE A 127 -2.38 -8.48 3.68
N PRO A 128 -3.31 -9.21 4.33
CA PRO A 128 -4.31 -8.63 5.24
C PRO A 128 -3.71 -8.18 6.58
N TYR A 129 -2.53 -8.70 6.92
CA TYR A 129 -1.72 -8.28 8.04
C TYR A 129 -0.24 -8.49 7.70
N TRP A 130 0.60 -7.75 8.38
CA TRP A 130 2.05 -7.75 8.25
C TRP A 130 2.67 -7.32 9.58
N ALA A 131 3.99 -7.23 9.66
CA ALA A 131 4.68 -6.70 10.83
C ALA A 131 5.85 -5.80 10.43
N VAL A 132 6.27 -4.97 11.38
CA VAL A 132 7.49 -4.18 11.28
C VAL A 132 8.42 -4.58 12.42
N ASP A 133 9.60 -5.10 12.08
CA ASP A 133 10.71 -5.30 13.02
C ASP A 133 11.58 -4.04 12.98
N ILE A 134 11.64 -3.33 14.10
CA ILE A 134 12.30 -2.03 14.24
C ILE A 134 13.41 -2.18 15.25
N SER A 135 14.60 -1.71 14.91
CA SER A 135 15.72 -1.71 15.82
C SER A 135 16.59 -0.46 15.67
N ALA A 136 17.01 0.11 16.79
CA ALA A 136 17.75 1.35 16.83
C ALA A 136 18.83 1.32 17.91
N THR A 137 20.01 1.84 17.57
CA THR A 137 21.12 2.06 18.50
C THR A 137 21.30 3.56 18.70
N PRO A 138 21.30 4.09 19.94
CA PRO A 138 21.49 5.49 20.23
C PRO A 138 22.97 5.90 20.10
N MET A 139 23.22 7.15 19.76
CA MET A 139 24.57 7.73 19.60
C MET A 139 25.05 8.48 20.85
N ASN A 140 24.14 8.95 21.69
CA ASN A 140 24.44 9.68 22.92
C ASN A 140 23.26 9.59 23.90
N GLU A 141 23.35 10.32 25.02
CA GLU A 141 22.35 10.32 26.10
C GLU A 141 20.97 10.87 25.75
N TYR A 142 20.75 11.54 24.61
CA TYR A 142 19.46 12.18 24.27
C TYR A 142 18.83 11.61 22.99
N PRO A 143 18.62 10.28 22.88
CA PRO A 143 17.99 9.69 21.72
C PRO A 143 16.47 9.78 21.79
N TRP A 144 15.83 9.94 20.63
CA TRP A 144 14.40 9.68 20.46
C TRP A 144 14.12 9.25 19.02
N LEU A 145 13.05 8.46 18.86
CA LEU A 145 12.57 7.99 17.57
C LEU A 145 11.04 8.13 17.49
N LYS A 146 10.55 8.60 16.36
CA LYS A 146 9.14 8.56 15.97
C LYS A 146 9.04 8.04 14.55
N ILE A 147 8.16 7.08 14.31
CA ILE A 147 7.83 6.55 13.00
C ILE A 147 6.31 6.66 12.84
N GLU A 148 5.85 7.36 11.81
CA GLU A 148 4.45 7.40 11.39
C GLU A 148 4.34 6.54 10.13
N ILE A 149 3.55 5.46 10.19
CA ILE A 149 3.20 4.66 9.01
C ILE A 149 1.94 5.29 8.43
N ARG A 150 1.99 5.68 7.16
CA ARG A 150 0.98 6.50 6.50
C ARG A 150 0.51 5.84 5.21
N ASP A 151 -0.77 6.04 4.95
CA ASP A 151 -1.48 5.60 3.75
C ASP A 151 -1.06 6.50 2.57
N ALA A 152 -0.65 5.90 1.44
CA ALA A 152 -0.20 6.65 0.27
C ALA A 152 -1.37 7.30 -0.51
N ASN A 153 -2.58 6.77 -0.36
CA ASN A 153 -3.80 7.25 -1.01
C ASN A 153 -4.52 8.35 -0.19
N ASP A 154 -4.44 8.31 1.15
CA ASP A 154 -4.74 9.46 2.03
C ASP A 154 -3.55 9.82 2.95
N PRO A 155 -2.68 10.77 2.54
CA PRO A 155 -1.57 11.26 3.36
C PRO A 155 -1.96 11.81 4.75
N ASN A 156 -3.22 12.15 5.00
CA ASN A 156 -3.69 12.59 6.33
C ASN A 156 -3.86 11.42 7.31
N ARG A 157 -4.10 10.22 6.79
CA ARG A 157 -4.32 8.99 7.54
C ARG A 157 -2.99 8.43 8.08
N VAL A 158 -2.92 8.34 9.40
CA VAL A 158 -1.89 7.55 10.10
C VAL A 158 -2.47 6.17 10.33
N VAL A 159 -1.77 5.15 9.84
CA VAL A 159 -2.10 3.73 10.07
C VAL A 159 -1.60 3.32 11.45
N GLU A 160 -0.38 3.73 11.80
CA GLU A 160 0.27 3.41 13.07
C GLU A 160 1.27 4.51 13.49
N GLU A 161 1.38 4.79 14.79
CA GLU A 161 2.40 5.70 15.35
C GLU A 161 3.28 4.98 16.35
N ILE A 162 4.53 4.73 15.96
CA ILE A 162 5.54 4.08 16.78
C ILE A 162 6.47 5.15 17.34
N ARG A 163 6.74 5.13 18.64
CA ARG A 163 7.47 6.18 19.33
C ARG A 163 8.30 5.59 20.46
N TYR A 164 9.60 5.92 20.49
CA TYR A 164 10.48 5.58 21.59
C TYR A 164 11.12 6.83 22.18
N SER A 165 10.98 6.97 23.50
CA SER A 165 11.62 8.00 24.31
C SER A 165 13.07 7.65 24.66
N LYS A 166 13.81 8.61 25.23
CA LYS A 166 15.13 8.40 25.86
C LYS A 166 15.14 7.19 26.80
N GLY A 167 14.09 7.00 27.60
CA GLY A 167 14.02 5.92 28.59
C GLY A 167 13.95 4.53 27.97
N GLU A 168 13.22 4.39 26.86
CA GLU A 168 13.11 3.13 26.11
C GLU A 168 14.37 2.91 25.24
N LEU A 169 14.85 3.98 24.60
CA LEU A 169 16.14 4.18 23.94
C LEU A 169 17.32 3.52 24.65
N LEU A 170 17.49 3.93 25.91
CA LEU A 170 18.62 3.57 26.75
C LEU A 170 18.31 2.41 27.69
N SER A 171 17.12 1.80 27.63
CA SER A 171 16.67 0.81 28.63
C SER A 171 17.61 -0.39 28.74
N SER A 172 18.12 -0.90 27.61
CA SER A 172 19.06 -2.03 27.59
C SER A 172 20.42 -1.73 28.23
N ILE A 173 20.83 -0.45 28.37
CA ILE A 173 22.06 -0.06 29.09
C ILE A 173 21.94 -0.31 30.60
N TYR A 174 20.72 -0.25 31.15
CA TYR A 174 20.48 -0.26 32.60
C TYR A 174 20.00 -1.61 33.15
N VAL A 175 19.84 -2.63 32.29
CA VAL A 175 19.32 -3.96 32.69
C VAL A 175 20.47 -4.92 32.98
N ASP A 176 21.41 -5.07 32.05
CA ASP A 176 22.44 -6.10 32.14
C ASP A 176 23.72 -5.62 32.84
N ASN A 177 23.81 -5.89 34.14
CA ASN A 177 25.05 -5.73 34.93
C ASN A 177 26.08 -6.85 34.63
N ASN A 178 25.98 -7.49 33.45
CA ASN A 178 26.75 -8.68 33.05
C ASN A 178 26.94 -8.78 31.51
N THR A 179 26.49 -7.81 30.72
CA THR A 179 26.95 -7.68 29.32
C THR A 179 28.40 -7.23 29.28
N THR A 180 29.10 -7.58 28.20
CA THR A 180 30.51 -7.17 28.01
C THR A 180 30.53 -5.70 27.56
N GLU A 181 31.63 -4.99 27.79
CA GLU A 181 31.73 -3.54 27.48
C GLU A 181 31.52 -3.19 25.97
N ASP A 182 31.52 -4.19 25.08
CA ASP A 182 31.30 -4.07 23.63
C ASP A 182 29.82 -4.14 23.18
N ASP A 183 28.88 -4.54 24.04
CA ASP A 183 27.45 -4.70 23.67
C ASP A 183 26.76 -3.33 23.56
N GLU A 184 26.81 -2.72 22.36
CA GLU A 184 26.17 -1.43 22.10
C GLU A 184 24.66 -1.45 22.38
N ALA A 185 24.20 -0.43 23.11
CA ALA A 185 22.80 -0.18 23.44
C ALA A 185 21.90 -0.37 22.22
N ARG A 186 21.00 -1.36 22.26
CA ARG A 186 20.08 -1.63 21.15
C ARG A 186 18.68 -1.80 21.68
N LYS A 187 17.73 -1.06 21.11
CA LYS A 187 16.29 -1.34 21.23
C LYS A 187 15.90 -2.18 20.01
N ALA A 188 15.06 -3.18 20.23
CA ALA A 188 14.38 -3.94 19.17
C ALA A 188 12.89 -4.10 19.54
N GLU A 189 12.04 -4.25 18.54
CA GLU A 189 10.62 -4.59 18.71
C GLU A 189 10.01 -5.06 17.39
N THR A 190 9.03 -5.96 17.45
CA THR A 190 8.24 -6.35 16.29
C THR A 190 6.77 -6.03 16.53
N LEU A 191 6.20 -5.12 15.74
CA LEU A 191 4.79 -4.73 15.84
C LEU A 191 3.98 -5.32 14.68
N THR A 192 2.83 -5.93 14.96
CA THR A 192 1.94 -6.50 13.92
C THR A 192 0.84 -5.51 13.53
N ILE A 193 0.79 -5.15 12.26
CA ILE A 193 -0.23 -4.27 11.65
C ILE A 193 -1.31 -5.16 11.03
N ARG A 194 -2.58 -4.89 11.36
CA ARG A 194 -3.74 -5.75 11.02
C ARG A 194 -4.55 -5.18 9.86
N GLU A 195 -3.84 -4.64 8.88
CA GLU A 195 -4.39 -3.99 7.69
C GLU A 195 -3.40 -4.16 6.53
N GLY A 196 -3.89 -4.22 5.30
CA GLY A 196 -3.09 -4.19 4.09
C GLY A 196 -3.96 -4.38 2.84
N TYR A 197 -3.34 -4.83 1.75
CA TYR A 197 -3.79 -4.67 0.35
C TYR A 197 -3.77 -3.23 -0.16
N ASP A 198 -2.97 -2.37 0.48
CA ASP A 198 -2.81 -0.95 0.13
C ASP A 198 -1.31 -0.56 0.10
N ASP A 199 -1.08 0.70 -0.27
CA ASP A 199 0.23 1.32 -0.47
C ASP A 199 0.61 2.16 0.76
N TYR A 200 1.75 1.88 1.39
CA TYR A 200 2.17 2.52 2.64
C TYR A 200 3.56 3.14 2.55
N TYR A 201 3.77 4.27 3.24
CA TYR A 201 5.08 4.91 3.39
C TYR A 201 5.34 5.34 4.84
N PHE A 202 6.61 5.46 5.20
CA PHE A 202 7.06 5.71 6.56
C PHE A 202 7.63 7.13 6.67
N ILE A 203 7.07 7.96 7.55
CA ILE A 203 7.67 9.23 7.96
C ILE A 203 8.41 9.02 9.27
N ILE A 204 9.74 9.03 9.19
CA ILE A 204 10.65 8.73 10.28
C ILE A 204 11.23 10.05 10.77
N ARG A 205 11.19 10.31 12.08
CA ARG A 205 11.82 11.46 12.73
C ARG A 205 12.65 10.95 13.89
N SER A 206 13.90 11.36 13.95
CA SER A 206 14.85 10.86 14.98
C SER A 206 15.82 11.94 15.42
N GLU A 207 16.48 11.70 16.54
CA GLU A 207 17.62 12.49 16.98
C GLU A 207 18.56 11.59 17.76
N SER A 208 19.87 11.82 17.64
CA SER A 208 20.91 11.10 18.39
C SER A 208 20.85 9.56 18.26
N LEU A 209 20.59 9.04 17.05
CA LEU A 209 20.74 7.62 16.72
C LEU A 209 22.05 7.38 15.96
N LYS A 210 22.72 6.26 16.24
CA LYS A 210 23.89 5.76 15.51
C LYS A 210 23.44 4.91 14.32
N THR A 211 22.44 4.05 14.52
CA THR A 211 21.83 3.22 13.46
C THR A 211 20.32 3.13 13.65
N LEU A 212 19.62 2.92 12.54
CA LEU A 212 18.19 2.56 12.50
C LEU A 212 17.99 1.49 11.43
N ASP A 213 17.49 0.34 11.85
CA ASP A 213 17.02 -0.77 11.00
C ASP A 213 15.50 -0.85 11.09
N ILE A 214 14.81 -0.93 9.95
CA ILE A 214 13.38 -1.20 9.84
C ILE A 214 13.20 -2.31 8.80
N ARG A 215 12.66 -3.46 9.20
CA ARG A 215 12.23 -4.52 8.28
C ARG A 215 10.72 -4.54 8.18
N ILE A 216 10.22 -4.55 6.96
CA ILE A 216 8.85 -4.93 6.66
C ILE A 216 8.81 -6.44 6.55
N LEU A 217 7.95 -7.08 7.34
CA LEU A 217 7.78 -8.53 7.42
C LEU A 217 6.37 -8.91 6.98
N VAL A 218 6.25 -9.84 6.02
CA VAL A 218 4.96 -10.35 5.53
C VAL A 218 4.84 -11.85 5.80
N PRO A 219 3.63 -12.43 5.81
CA PRO A 219 3.46 -13.88 5.92
C PRO A 219 4.12 -14.65 4.77
N GLU A 220 4.78 -15.77 5.08
CA GLU A 220 5.44 -16.64 4.08
C GLU A 220 4.47 -17.12 2.97
N LYS A 221 3.20 -17.33 3.34
CA LYS A 221 2.17 -17.88 2.45
C LYS A 221 0.77 -17.66 3.02
N TYR A 222 -0.18 -17.62 2.10
CA TYR A 222 -1.56 -18.00 2.38
C TYR A 222 -1.66 -19.52 2.54
N LEU A 223 -2.37 -19.99 3.55
CA LEU A 223 -2.82 -21.37 3.67
C LEU A 223 -4.21 -21.45 3.04
N VAL A 224 -4.25 -21.93 1.81
CA VAL A 224 -5.45 -22.34 1.06
C VAL A 224 -5.75 -23.81 1.36
#